data_AF-A0A420Y588-F1
#
_entry.id   AF-A0A420Y588-F1
#
_cell.length_a   1.000
_cell.length_b   1.000
_cell.length_c   1.000
_cell.angle_alpha   90.00
_cell.angle_beta   90.00
_cell.angle_gamma   90.00
#
_symmetry.space_group_name_H-M   'P 1'
#
loop_
_entity.id
_entity.type
_entity.pdbx_description
1 polymer ?
#
loop_
_entity_poly.entity_id
_entity_poly.type
_entity_poly.pdbx_seq_one_letter_code
_entity_poly.pdbx_strand_id
1 'polypeptide(L)'
;MAHRLVTQVVLIGSRVLGRAFAEAYKQASASSAYQRAQAKAGNATGGRSISSGMTLDEACKILDVQPPKGGKMENPEQVMERFKKLFDANDPQKGGSFYLQSKVLRARERLEAEIKPIQEKMEQEAEKR
;
A
#
# COMPACT_ATOMS: atom_id res chain seq x y z
N MET A 1 -51.23 25.57 1.43
CA MET A 1 -50.50 24.98 0.28
C MET A 1 -49.00 24.77 0.55
N ALA A 2 -48.29 25.68 1.21
CA ALA A 2 -46.84 25.56 1.45
C ALA A 2 -46.43 24.37 2.35
N HIS A 3 -47.19 24.05 3.41
CA HIS A 3 -46.84 22.96 4.33
C HIS A 3 -46.84 21.57 3.67
N ARG A 4 -47.67 21.35 2.63
CA ARG A 4 -47.71 20.08 1.88
C ARG A 4 -46.47 19.90 1.00
N LEU A 5 -45.94 21.00 0.49
CA LEU A 5 -44.72 21.00 -0.33
C LEU A 5 -43.49 20.70 0.55
N VAL A 6 -43.41 21.33 1.72
CA VAL A 6 -42.33 21.11 2.70
C VAL A 6 -42.34 19.66 3.19
N THR A 7 -43.50 19.12 3.55
CA THR A 7 -43.59 17.72 4.01
C THR A 7 -43.23 16.73 2.91
N GLN A 8 -43.60 16.99 1.65
CA GLN A 8 -43.21 16.14 0.52
C GLN A 8 -41.70 16.14 0.28
N VAL A 9 -41.06 17.32 0.29
CA VAL A 9 -39.60 17.44 0.10
C VAL A 9 -38.84 16.72 1.22
N VAL A 10 -39.27 16.88 2.47
CA VAL A 10 -38.63 16.20 3.61
C VAL A 10 -38.81 14.67 3.55
N LEU A 11 -40.00 14.19 3.18
CA LEU A 11 -40.27 12.74 3.06
C LEU A 11 -39.50 12.08 1.92
N ILE A 12 -39.34 12.79 0.79
CA ILE A 12 -38.58 12.27 -0.35
C ILE A 12 -37.08 12.33 -0.05
N GLY A 13 -36.59 13.45 0.48
CA GLY A 13 -35.17 13.64 0.83
C GLY A 13 -34.69 12.63 1.88
N SER A 14 -35.49 12.38 2.93
CA SER A 14 -35.15 11.41 3.97
C SER A 14 -35.07 9.96 3.47
N ARG A 15 -35.92 9.56 2.51
CA ARG A 15 -35.87 8.21 1.92
C ARG A 15 -34.62 7.97 1.09
N VAL A 16 -34.21 8.95 0.29
CA VAL A 16 -33.00 8.86 -0.54
C VAL A 16 -31.76 8.80 0.35
N LEU A 17 -31.68 9.70 1.33
CA LEU A 17 -30.57 9.76 2.27
C LEU A 17 -30.47 8.47 3.11
N GLY A 18 -31.60 7.96 3.63
CA GLY A 18 -31.64 6.73 4.42
C GLY A 18 -31.21 5.49 3.64
N ARG A 19 -31.60 5.37 2.35
CA ARG A 19 -31.15 4.26 1.50
C ARG A 19 -29.65 4.32 1.22
N ALA A 20 -29.12 5.50 0.92
CA ALA A 20 -27.68 5.67 0.68
C ALA A 20 -26.85 5.29 1.92
N PHE A 21 -27.26 5.70 3.12
CA PHE A 21 -26.60 5.30 4.37
C PHE A 21 -26.68 3.80 4.63
N ALA A 22 -27.84 3.17 4.38
CA ALA A 22 -28.00 1.72 4.56
C ALA A 22 -27.13 0.91 3.58
N GLU A 23 -27.06 1.34 2.32
CA GLU A 23 -26.19 0.72 1.31
C GLU A 23 -24.72 0.89 1.64
N ALA A 24 -24.31 2.09 2.05
CA ALA A 24 -22.93 2.35 2.50
C ALA A 24 -22.56 1.51 3.73
N TYR A 25 -23.47 1.37 4.70
CA TYR A 25 -23.24 0.52 5.88
C TYR A 25 -23.14 -0.97 5.51
N LYS A 26 -23.99 -1.44 4.60
CA LYS A 26 -23.91 -2.80 4.04
C LYS A 26 -22.58 -3.04 3.31
N GLN A 27 -22.09 -2.04 2.56
CA GLN A 27 -20.82 -2.12 1.85
C GLN A 27 -19.62 -2.10 2.82
N ALA A 28 -19.66 -1.27 3.86
CA ALA A 28 -18.64 -1.21 4.91
C ALA A 28 -18.57 -2.54 5.71
N SER A 29 -19.72 -3.12 6.05
CA SER A 29 -19.78 -4.41 6.75
C SER A 29 -19.35 -5.58 5.89
N ALA A 30 -19.73 -5.63 4.61
CA ALA A 30 -19.30 -6.66 3.67
C ALA A 30 -17.80 -6.63 3.39
N SER A 31 -17.21 -5.43 3.21
CA SER A 31 -15.77 -5.28 3.06
C SER A 31 -15.01 -5.69 4.34
N SER A 32 -15.57 -5.43 5.51
CA SER A 32 -15.01 -5.88 6.80
C SER A 32 -15.07 -7.40 6.99
N ALA A 33 -16.14 -8.04 6.50
CA ALA A 33 -16.30 -9.49 6.54
C ALA A 33 -15.35 -10.20 5.56
N TYR A 34 -15.17 -9.65 4.36
CA TYR A 34 -14.20 -10.16 3.38
C TYR A 34 -12.75 -10.06 3.90
N GLN A 35 -12.41 -8.96 4.58
CA GLN A 35 -11.11 -8.81 5.24
C GLN A 35 -10.90 -9.83 6.36
N ARG A 36 -11.92 -10.08 7.20
CA ARG A 36 -11.86 -11.12 8.25
C ARG A 36 -11.76 -12.54 7.69
N ALA A 37 -12.43 -12.82 6.57
CA ALA A 37 -12.33 -14.12 5.90
C ALA A 37 -10.92 -14.36 5.31
N GLN A 38 -10.29 -13.33 4.71
CA GLN A 38 -8.91 -13.42 4.26
C GLN A 38 -7.91 -13.60 5.41
N ALA A 39 -8.14 -12.96 6.57
CA ALA A 39 -7.29 -13.15 7.74
C ALA A 39 -7.34 -14.59 8.30
N LYS A 40 -8.49 -15.27 8.19
CA LYS A 40 -8.64 -16.68 8.61
C LYS A 40 -8.03 -17.70 7.64
N ALA A 41 -7.86 -17.35 6.37
CA ALA A 41 -7.31 -18.23 5.33
C ALA A 41 -5.76 -18.31 5.32
N GLY A 42 -5.09 -17.95 6.43
CA GLY A 42 -3.62 -17.99 6.52
C GLY A 42 -2.90 -16.89 5.73
N ASN A 43 -3.63 -16.00 5.06
CA ASN A 43 -3.06 -14.84 4.37
C ASN A 43 -2.89 -13.66 5.36
N ALA A 44 -2.23 -13.93 6.49
CA ALA A 44 -2.01 -13.00 7.59
C ALA A 44 -0.90 -11.98 7.25
N THR A 45 -1.15 -11.12 6.26
CA THR A 45 -0.53 -9.79 6.22
C THR A 45 -1.35 -8.88 7.12
N GLY A 46 -1.03 -8.91 8.42
CA GLY A 46 -1.65 -8.06 9.44
C GLY A 46 -1.58 -6.57 9.06
N GLY A 47 -2.69 -5.85 9.28
CA GLY A 47 -2.74 -4.39 9.16
C GLY A 47 -3.02 -3.84 7.76
N ARG A 48 -4.07 -4.29 7.08
CA ARG A 48 -4.57 -3.66 5.85
C ARG A 48 -5.42 -2.42 6.15
N SER A 49 -4.77 -1.37 6.65
CA SER A 49 -5.24 0.01 6.57
C SER A 49 -4.25 0.75 5.64
N ILE A 50 -4.72 1.32 4.52
CA ILE A 50 -3.91 1.84 3.37
C ILE A 50 -3.32 0.72 2.47
N SER A 51 -4.10 -0.34 2.26
CA SER A 51 -3.74 -1.63 1.65
C SER A 51 -3.40 -1.66 0.15
N SER A 52 -2.32 -0.98 -0.27
CA SER A 52 -1.50 -1.46 -1.38
C SER A 52 -0.03 -1.30 -0.97
N GLY A 53 0.45 -2.28 -0.20
CA GLY A 53 1.88 -2.42 0.04
C GLY A 53 2.56 -2.65 -1.31
N MET A 54 3.59 -1.88 -1.60
CA MET A 54 4.35 -2.02 -2.83
C MET A 54 4.89 -3.45 -2.94
N THR A 55 4.64 -4.11 -4.06
CA THR A 55 5.18 -5.44 -4.33
C THR A 55 6.69 -5.37 -4.57
N LEU A 56 7.40 -6.49 -4.40
CA LEU A 56 8.84 -6.57 -4.71
C LEU A 56 9.07 -6.17 -6.19
N ASP A 57 8.25 -6.69 -7.09
CA ASP A 57 8.35 -6.43 -8.53
C ASP A 57 8.11 -4.95 -8.85
N GLU A 58 7.14 -4.30 -8.19
CA GLU A 58 6.93 -2.86 -8.33
C GLU A 58 8.12 -2.06 -7.80
N ALA A 59 8.70 -2.44 -6.67
CA ALA A 59 9.87 -1.78 -6.12
C ALA A 59 11.09 -1.90 -7.04
N CYS A 60 11.31 -3.09 -7.61
CA CYS A 60 12.36 -3.34 -8.60
C CYS A 60 12.18 -2.48 -9.86
N LYS A 61 10.93 -2.37 -10.35
CA LYS A 61 10.61 -1.53 -11.52
C LYS A 61 10.78 -0.05 -11.23
N ILE A 62 10.39 0.42 -10.04
CA ILE A 62 10.53 1.85 -9.66
C ILE A 62 12.01 2.25 -9.58
N LEU A 63 12.86 1.38 -9.04
CA LEU A 63 14.28 1.66 -8.87
C LEU A 63 15.14 1.21 -10.06
N ASP A 64 14.55 0.63 -11.10
CA ASP A 64 15.24 0.10 -12.28
C ASP A 64 16.36 -0.89 -11.90
N VAL A 65 16.02 -1.85 -11.04
CA VAL A 65 16.94 -2.88 -10.56
C VAL A 65 16.38 -4.28 -10.79
N GLN A 66 17.28 -5.25 -10.97
CA GLN A 66 16.88 -6.64 -11.10
C GLN A 66 16.34 -7.20 -9.76
N PRO A 67 15.33 -8.08 -9.81
CA PRO A 67 14.84 -8.74 -8.62
C PRO A 67 15.95 -9.59 -7.97
N PRO A 68 16.00 -9.69 -6.63
CA PRO A 68 16.98 -10.50 -5.93
C PRO A 68 16.85 -11.97 -6.33
N LYS A 69 17.87 -12.53 -6.99
CA LYS A 69 17.91 -13.95 -7.38
C LYS A 69 18.49 -14.76 -6.23
N GLY A 70 17.72 -15.73 -5.73
CA GLY A 70 18.15 -16.59 -4.62
C GLY A 70 18.42 -15.82 -3.32
N GLY A 71 17.78 -14.66 -3.15
CA GLY A 71 17.87 -13.86 -1.93
C GLY A 71 19.14 -13.00 -1.78
N LYS A 72 20.02 -13.02 -2.78
CA LYS A 72 21.11 -12.04 -2.89
C LYS A 72 20.70 -10.95 -3.87
N MET A 73 20.85 -9.70 -3.45
CA MET A 73 20.78 -8.59 -4.36
C MET A 73 22.12 -8.50 -5.09
N GLU A 74 22.11 -8.61 -6.42
CA GLU A 74 23.35 -8.65 -7.22
C GLU A 74 24.17 -7.36 -7.02
N ASN A 75 23.52 -6.20 -6.94
CA ASN A 75 24.18 -4.89 -6.83
C ASN A 75 23.49 -3.95 -5.81
N PRO A 76 23.79 -4.02 -4.50
CA PRO A 76 23.20 -3.11 -3.50
C PRO A 76 23.62 -1.64 -3.69
N GLU A 77 24.83 -1.39 -4.21
CA GLU A 77 25.32 -0.04 -4.47
C GLU A 77 24.50 0.67 -5.56
N GLN A 78 24.13 -0.08 -6.61
CA GLN A 78 23.31 0.43 -7.71
C GLN A 78 21.92 0.88 -7.24
N VAL A 79 21.35 0.20 -6.24
CA VAL A 79 20.05 0.56 -5.65
C VAL A 79 20.12 1.91 -4.98
N MET A 80 21.18 2.15 -4.20
CA MET A 80 21.38 3.42 -3.49
C MET A 80 21.66 4.57 -4.46
N GLU A 81 22.45 4.32 -5.51
CA GLU A 81 22.70 5.30 -6.56
C GLU A 81 21.41 5.69 -7.29
N ARG A 82 20.63 4.68 -7.72
CA ARG A 82 19.33 4.88 -8.39
C ARG A 82 18.33 5.60 -7.50
N PHE A 83 18.23 5.17 -6.23
CA PHE A 83 17.39 5.81 -5.23
C PHE A 83 17.75 7.29 -5.09
N LYS A 84 19.03 7.62 -4.87
CA LYS A 84 19.46 9.01 -4.68
C LYS A 84 19.12 9.86 -5.90
N LYS A 85 19.43 9.36 -7.10
CA LYS A 85 19.15 10.06 -8.36
C LYS A 85 17.65 10.34 -8.53
N LEU A 86 16.80 9.34 -8.32
CA LEU A 86 15.34 9.47 -8.49
C LEU A 86 14.71 10.31 -7.37
N PHE A 87 15.22 10.21 -6.15
CA PHE A 87 14.72 10.97 -5.00
C PHE A 87 15.03 12.46 -5.14
N ASP A 88 16.26 12.79 -5.53
CA ASP A 88 16.71 14.18 -5.74
C ASP A 88 16.02 14.83 -6.95
N ALA A 89 15.78 14.05 -8.01
CA ALA A 89 15.07 14.52 -9.20
C ALA A 89 13.58 14.79 -8.96
N ASN A 90 12.97 14.12 -7.97
CA ASN A 90 11.55 14.29 -7.62
C ASN A 90 11.35 15.18 -6.38
N ASP A 91 12.38 15.90 -5.94
CA ASP A 91 12.32 16.82 -4.81
C ASP A 91 11.23 17.90 -5.03
N PRO A 92 10.19 17.97 -4.17
CA PRO A 92 9.14 18.97 -4.27
C PRO A 92 9.65 20.41 -4.24
N GLN A 93 10.77 20.67 -3.55
CA GLN A 93 11.36 22.00 -3.48
C GLN A 93 11.96 22.45 -4.82
N LYS A 94 12.30 21.49 -5.70
CA LYS A 94 12.86 21.73 -7.04
C LYS A 94 11.80 21.59 -8.14
N GLY A 95 10.52 21.58 -7.78
CA GLY A 95 9.40 21.40 -8.71
C GLY A 95 9.07 19.94 -9.02
N GLY A 96 9.63 18.99 -8.27
CA GLY A 96 9.28 17.57 -8.35
C GLY A 96 7.96 17.23 -7.66
N SER A 97 7.54 15.97 -7.76
CA SER A 97 6.31 15.48 -7.14
C SER A 97 6.60 14.79 -5.81
N PHE A 98 6.02 15.29 -4.72
CA PHE A 98 6.06 14.63 -3.40
C PHE A 98 5.52 13.19 -3.45
N TYR A 99 4.50 12.94 -4.26
CA TYR A 99 3.96 11.59 -4.44
C TYR A 99 5.00 10.62 -5.04
N LEU A 100 5.65 11.00 -6.14
CA LEU A 100 6.71 10.21 -6.77
C LEU A 100 7.91 10.02 -5.84
N GLN A 101 8.36 11.07 -5.16
CA GLN A 101 9.42 10.97 -4.15
C GLN A 101 9.05 9.96 -3.04
N SER A 102 7.82 10.02 -2.54
CA SER A 102 7.30 9.08 -1.54
C SER A 102 7.24 7.64 -2.07
N LYS A 103 6.95 7.44 -3.36
CA LYS A 103 6.98 6.11 -4.00
C LYS A 103 8.41 5.57 -4.12
N VAL A 104 9.36 6.40 -4.51
CA VAL A 104 10.78 6.03 -4.58
C VAL A 104 11.31 5.63 -3.20
N LEU A 105 10.94 6.36 -2.13
CA LEU A 105 11.28 6.00 -0.75
C LEU A 105 10.71 4.63 -0.35
N ARG A 106 9.41 4.42 -0.58
CA ARG A 106 8.75 3.14 -0.27
C ARG A 106 9.33 1.97 -1.04
N ALA A 107 9.80 2.18 -2.28
CA ALA A 107 10.46 1.15 -3.07
C ALA A 107 11.76 0.69 -2.42
N ARG A 108 12.58 1.63 -1.92
CA ARG A 108 13.82 1.32 -1.21
C ARG A 108 13.52 0.53 0.06
N GLU A 109 12.60 1.02 0.90
CA GLU A 109 12.20 0.34 2.14
C GLU A 109 11.71 -1.09 1.87
N ARG A 110 10.96 -1.30 0.78
CA ARG A 110 10.45 -2.60 0.39
C ARG A 110 11.56 -3.59 0.01
N LEU A 111 12.60 -3.13 -0.70
CA LEU A 111 13.75 -3.95 -1.07
C LEU A 111 14.63 -4.26 0.14
N GLU A 112 14.90 -3.28 1.00
CA GLU A 112 15.66 -3.48 2.23
C GLU A 112 14.99 -4.51 3.16
N ALA A 113 13.66 -4.47 3.25
CA ALA A 113 12.89 -5.42 4.05
C ALA A 113 12.99 -6.88 3.56
N GLU A 114 13.36 -7.12 2.30
CA GLU A 114 13.52 -8.48 1.74
C GLU A 114 14.95 -8.99 1.92
N ILE A 115 15.94 -8.11 1.88
CA ILE A 115 17.35 -8.48 1.98
C ILE A 115 17.73 -8.82 3.42
N LYS A 116 17.27 -8.02 4.40
CA LYS A 116 17.57 -8.22 5.83
C LYS A 116 17.25 -9.63 6.36
N PRO A 117 16.01 -10.16 6.20
CA PRO A 117 15.69 -11.49 6.71
C PRO A 117 16.43 -12.62 5.98
N ILE A 118 16.92 -12.37 4.77
CA ILE A 118 17.71 -13.35 4.03
C ILE A 118 19.15 -13.35 4.53
N GLN A 119 19.76 -12.18 4.75
CA GLN A 119 21.08 -12.07 5.39
C GLN A 119 21.11 -12.75 6.76
N GLU A 120 20.12 -12.46 7.60
CA GLU A 120 20.02 -13.06 8.94
C GLU A 120 19.89 -14.60 8.88
N LYS A 121 19.10 -15.13 7.93
CA LYS A 121 18.99 -16.59 7.73
C LYS A 121 20.28 -17.22 7.24
N MET A 122 20.98 -16.57 6.31
CA MET A 122 22.27 -17.06 5.80
C MET A 122 23.36 -17.04 6.87
N GLU A 123 23.40 -16.01 7.72
CA GLU A 123 24.33 -15.93 8.85
C GLU A 123 24.04 -17.00 9.91
N GLN A 124 22.76 -17.23 10.25
CA GLN A 124 22.38 -18.30 11.18
C GLN A 124 22.69 -19.70 10.65
N GLU A 125 22.62 -19.92 9.33
CA GLU A 125 22.95 -21.20 8.72
C GLU A 125 24.47 -21.41 8.62
N ALA A 126 25.25 -20.34 8.49
CA ALA A 126 26.70 -20.37 8.54
C ALA A 126 27.23 -20.58 9.97
N GLU A 127 26.59 -19.98 10.98
CA GLU A 127 26.97 -20.15 12.39
C GLU A 127 26.62 -21.55 12.93
N LYS A 128 25.62 -22.22 12.34
CA LYS A 128 25.23 -23.60 12.70
C LYS A 128 26.07 -24.68 12.02
N ARG A 129 27.01 -24.32 11.14
CA ARG A 129 27.79 -25.25 10.33
C ARG A 129 29.24 -25.32 10.80
#